data_AF-A0A928M7Z2-F1
#
_entry.id   AF-A0A928M7Z2-F1
#
_cell.length_a   1.000
_cell.length_b   1.000
_cell.length_c   1.000
_cell.angle_alpha   90.00
_cell.angle_beta   90.00
_cell.angle_gamma   90.00
#
_symmetry.space_group_name_H-M   'P 1'
#
loop_
_entity.id
_entity.type
_entity.pdbx_description
1 polymer ?
#
loop_
_entity_poly.entity_id
_entity_poly.type
_entity_poly.pdbx_seq_one_letter_code
_entity_poly.pdbx_strand_id
1 'polypeptide(L)'
;MAIYHLEAKVISRGAGRSACAASAYLSCSQILNDYDGIQHDYTRKSGLVWQAVFLPEYAPQEWSDRAVLWNAVEANEKTKDSRLTREFVVALPVELGKDQWTALLTEYIQTSFVAEGMCADVAIHDTDGHNPHAHIMLTVRPLDEHGKWQYKTEKEYLCVREGEERGFTAAEFKAAQADGWEKQYQYKVGRKKVYMTPSAAEAQNLIRTSKYPKSTKYGRQNPIAEKWNSDEQIVAWRKAWADTTNAHLERAGADARIDHRSHAERGLDDQPTIHEGVVARALEKKGIIADRCEINRQIKVDNVLLRELKATVKKLMQAVKNTLPVMAEKLETLRQNMIIYRYQLLHIATGKSKMSKRLNALRPELERYLRLAKQIKDKTKQRNLLLDERKATPVWNLATRQDLAKQIATLAEDIEELRSEKAMLLHSLDCTDDATMGDVKKDIAAMEAALKKLDEQESKYSVELESALQQYRELQAQAAEFDSEELLEARLELRPGMDRSTVTRIQAAYETQYSPFTMAEARRDVSNTLNEHEEEPRSVRERLRNHQQEQPTPRQKGKDRDR
;
A
#
# COMPACT_ATOMS: atom_id res chain seq x y z
N MET A 1 22.52 -7.97 -24.08
CA MET A 1 22.16 -7.48 -22.74
C MET A 1 23.25 -7.96 -21.82
N ALA A 2 24.00 -7.04 -21.26
CA ALA A 2 25.05 -7.34 -20.29
C ALA A 2 24.46 -8.14 -19.12
N ILE A 3 25.14 -9.22 -18.73
CA ILE A 3 24.74 -10.10 -17.64
C ILE A 3 25.74 -9.91 -16.50
N TYR A 4 25.22 -9.73 -15.28
CA TYR A 4 26.08 -9.75 -14.11
C TYR A 4 26.47 -11.20 -13.77
N HIS A 5 27.77 -11.51 -13.77
CA HIS A 5 28.30 -12.70 -13.13
C HIS A 5 29.65 -12.36 -12.49
N LEU A 6 29.76 -12.71 -11.21
CA LEU A 6 31.01 -12.72 -10.46
C LEU A 6 30.95 -13.85 -9.45
N GLU A 7 31.88 -14.79 -9.57
CA GLU A 7 32.05 -15.92 -8.67
C GLU A 7 33.44 -15.84 -8.04
N ALA A 8 33.54 -16.09 -6.73
CA ALA A 8 34.80 -16.13 -6.00
C ALA A 8 35.02 -17.52 -5.41
N LYS A 9 36.20 -18.10 -5.64
CA LYS A 9 36.58 -19.45 -5.19
C LYS A 9 37.94 -19.44 -4.55
N VAL A 10 38.16 -20.32 -3.57
CA VAL A 10 39.49 -20.58 -3.02
C VAL A 10 40.07 -21.82 -3.67
N ILE A 11 41.30 -21.71 -4.16
CA ILE A 11 42.09 -22.85 -4.63
C ILE A 11 42.93 -23.32 -3.44
N SER A 12 42.66 -24.53 -2.97
CA SER A 12 43.33 -25.11 -1.81
C SER A 12 44.01 -26.43 -2.15
N ARG A 13 45.18 -26.63 -1.53
CA ARG A 13 45.93 -27.88 -1.64
C ARG A 13 45.16 -29.07 -1.07
N GLY A 14 44.37 -28.83 -0.02
CA GLY A 14 43.55 -29.86 0.62
C GLY A 14 42.46 -30.45 -0.28
N ALA A 15 42.07 -29.71 -1.33
CA ALA A 15 41.14 -30.17 -2.37
C ALA A 15 41.87 -30.79 -3.58
N GLY A 16 43.18 -31.04 -3.49
CA GLY A 16 43.99 -31.56 -4.58
C GLY A 16 44.25 -30.55 -5.71
N ARG A 17 44.10 -29.25 -5.46
CA ARG A 17 44.36 -28.19 -6.45
C ARG A 17 45.71 -27.53 -6.19
N SER A 18 46.33 -27.01 -7.25
CA SER A 18 47.59 -26.25 -7.24
C SER A 18 47.39 -24.85 -7.82
N ALA A 19 48.15 -23.87 -7.31
CA ALA A 19 48.20 -22.53 -7.88
C ALA A 19 48.91 -22.53 -9.25
N CYS A 20 50.03 -23.25 -9.39
CA CYS A 20 50.74 -23.41 -10.66
C CYS A 20 49.86 -24.09 -11.71
N ALA A 21 49.12 -25.15 -11.35
CA ALA A 21 48.17 -25.80 -12.25
C ALA A 21 47.06 -24.84 -12.72
N ALA A 22 46.48 -24.06 -11.81
CA ALA A 22 45.41 -23.13 -12.13
C ALA A 22 45.89 -21.96 -13.02
N SER A 23 47.08 -21.42 -12.74
CA SER A 23 47.69 -20.37 -13.56
C SER A 23 48.06 -20.88 -14.95
N ALA A 24 48.63 -22.09 -15.06
CA ALA A 24 48.90 -22.72 -16.35
C ALA A 24 47.60 -22.92 -17.15
N TYR A 25 46.52 -23.36 -16.47
CA TYR A 25 45.22 -23.59 -17.08
C TYR A 25 44.53 -22.32 -17.59
N LEU A 26 44.56 -21.22 -16.82
CA LEU A 26 43.96 -19.96 -17.27
C LEU A 26 44.80 -19.25 -18.33
N SER A 27 46.11 -19.43 -18.34
CA SER A 27 46.99 -18.77 -19.30
C SER A 27 47.28 -19.60 -20.55
N CYS A 28 46.67 -20.78 -20.66
CA CYS A 28 46.95 -21.76 -21.72
C CYS A 28 48.46 -22.00 -21.91
N SER A 29 49.19 -22.12 -20.80
CA SER A 29 50.64 -22.20 -20.80
C SER A 29 51.14 -23.48 -20.13
N GLN A 30 52.47 -23.60 -20.05
CA GLN A 30 53.16 -24.68 -19.38
C GLN A 30 53.85 -24.13 -18.14
N ILE A 31 53.58 -24.68 -16.95
CA ILE A 31 54.22 -24.27 -15.69
C ILE A 31 54.67 -25.51 -14.91
N LEU A 32 55.93 -25.53 -14.49
CA LEU A 32 56.45 -26.53 -13.56
C LEU A 32 56.06 -26.12 -12.14
N ASN A 33 55.49 -27.04 -11.36
CA ASN A 33 55.27 -26.84 -9.93
C ASN A 33 56.45 -27.42 -9.13
N ASP A 34 57.25 -26.55 -8.52
CA ASP A 34 58.44 -26.95 -7.77
C ASP A 34 58.10 -27.72 -6.47
N TYR A 35 56.87 -27.59 -5.96
CA TYR A 35 56.43 -28.25 -4.74
C TYR A 35 56.25 -29.77 -4.92
N ASP A 36 55.66 -30.21 -6.03
CA ASP A 36 55.37 -31.63 -6.32
C ASP A 36 56.16 -32.18 -7.53
N GLY A 37 56.88 -31.32 -8.26
CA GLY A 37 57.65 -31.66 -9.45
C GLY A 37 56.79 -31.92 -10.70
N ILE A 38 55.50 -31.60 -10.66
CA ILE A 38 54.58 -31.87 -11.77
C ILE A 38 54.62 -30.71 -12.78
N GLN A 39 54.82 -31.06 -14.05
CA GLN A 39 54.65 -30.12 -15.16
C GLN A 39 53.17 -30.05 -15.56
N HIS A 40 52.55 -28.89 -15.39
CA HIS A 40 51.19 -28.63 -15.85
C HIS A 40 51.23 -28.02 -17.25
N ASP A 41 50.77 -28.76 -18.26
CA ASP A 41 50.75 -28.34 -19.66
C ASP A 41 49.31 -28.17 -20.19
N TYR A 42 48.92 -26.92 -20.42
CA TYR A 42 47.63 -26.55 -21.00
C TYR A 42 47.77 -25.79 -22.33
N THR A 43 48.92 -25.91 -23.01
CA THR A 43 49.19 -25.24 -24.30
C THR A 43 48.23 -25.64 -25.42
N ARG A 44 47.57 -26.79 -25.28
CA ARG A 44 46.55 -27.28 -26.23
C ARG A 44 45.20 -26.59 -26.10
N LYS A 45 44.98 -25.81 -25.04
CA LYS A 45 43.70 -25.14 -24.79
C LYS A 45 43.60 -23.87 -25.65
N SER A 46 42.49 -23.74 -26.37
CA SER A 46 42.18 -22.58 -27.22
C SER A 46 41.20 -21.61 -26.55
N GLY A 47 41.08 -20.40 -27.11
CA GLY A 47 40.14 -19.39 -26.63
C GLY A 47 40.74 -18.33 -25.70
N LEU A 48 42.05 -18.36 -25.43
CA LEU A 48 42.74 -17.29 -24.73
C LEU A 48 42.75 -16.02 -25.60
N VAL A 49 42.26 -14.90 -25.06
CA VAL A 49 42.18 -13.62 -25.77
C VAL A 49 43.25 -12.65 -25.28
N TRP A 50 43.44 -12.57 -23.96
CA TRP A 50 44.39 -11.65 -23.32
C TRP A 50 44.80 -12.20 -21.96
N GLN A 51 46.00 -11.85 -21.50
CA GLN A 51 46.52 -12.24 -20.20
C GLN A 51 47.51 -11.19 -19.66
N ALA A 52 47.57 -11.04 -18.34
CA ALA A 52 48.53 -10.16 -17.67
C ALA A 52 48.73 -10.55 -16.20
N VAL A 53 49.88 -10.17 -15.64
CA VAL A 53 50.13 -10.19 -14.19
C VAL A 53 50.30 -8.76 -13.70
N PHE A 54 49.58 -8.40 -12.64
CA PHE A 54 49.64 -7.11 -11.98
C PHE A 54 50.25 -7.26 -10.59
N LEU A 55 51.21 -6.40 -10.29
CA LEU A 55 51.99 -6.42 -9.07
C LEU A 55 51.74 -5.14 -8.25
N PRO A 56 51.55 -5.24 -6.91
CA PRO A 56 51.58 -4.09 -6.02
C PRO A 56 53.01 -3.55 -5.88
N GLU A 57 53.15 -2.34 -5.36
CA GLU A 57 54.43 -1.60 -5.27
C GLU A 57 55.58 -2.42 -4.68
N TYR A 58 55.34 -3.18 -3.61
CA TYR A 58 56.37 -3.93 -2.90
C TYR A 58 56.57 -5.37 -3.40
N ALA A 59 55.82 -5.83 -4.43
CA ALA A 59 56.03 -7.17 -4.95
C ALA A 59 57.32 -7.27 -5.78
N PRO A 60 58.11 -8.36 -5.65
CA PRO A 60 59.27 -8.61 -6.50
C PRO A 60 58.91 -8.55 -7.99
N GLN A 61 59.66 -7.77 -8.77
CA GLN A 61 59.37 -7.55 -10.20
C GLN A 61 59.48 -8.83 -11.05
N GLU A 62 60.28 -9.80 -10.61
CA GLU A 62 60.36 -11.14 -11.20
C GLU A 62 59.01 -11.90 -11.16
N TRP A 63 58.11 -11.53 -10.25
CA TRP A 63 56.75 -12.12 -10.18
C TRP A 63 55.83 -11.64 -11.30
N SER A 64 56.30 -10.74 -12.18
CA SER A 64 55.63 -10.44 -13.45
C SER A 64 55.55 -11.67 -14.34
N ASP A 65 56.48 -12.63 -14.16
CA ASP A 65 56.35 -13.99 -14.63
C ASP A 65 55.46 -14.81 -13.69
N ARG A 66 54.34 -15.32 -14.23
CA ARG A 66 53.36 -16.10 -13.46
C ARG A 66 53.95 -17.39 -12.87
N ALA A 67 54.87 -18.05 -13.56
CA ALA A 67 55.46 -19.29 -13.08
C ALA A 67 56.30 -19.01 -11.83
N VAL A 68 57.03 -17.88 -11.83
CA VAL A 68 57.78 -17.41 -10.67
C VAL A 68 56.84 -17.03 -9.52
N LEU A 69 55.80 -16.23 -9.79
CA LEU A 69 54.82 -15.82 -8.76
C LEU A 69 54.15 -17.02 -8.08
N TRP A 70 53.60 -17.95 -8.86
CA TRP A 70 52.81 -19.04 -8.29
C TRP A 70 53.67 -20.12 -7.63
N ASN A 71 54.91 -20.34 -8.09
CA ASN A 71 55.88 -21.16 -7.33
C ASN A 71 56.31 -20.47 -6.02
N ALA A 72 56.46 -19.14 -5.99
CA ALA A 72 56.72 -18.43 -4.74
C ALA A 72 55.57 -18.59 -3.72
N VAL A 73 54.32 -18.61 -4.20
CA VAL A 73 53.14 -18.90 -3.37
C VAL A 73 53.14 -20.35 -2.88
N GLU A 74 53.33 -21.32 -3.77
CA GLU A 74 53.37 -22.76 -3.42
C GLU A 74 54.47 -23.05 -2.40
N ALA A 75 55.66 -22.47 -2.60
CA ALA A 75 56.79 -22.61 -1.71
C ALA A 75 56.52 -22.03 -0.32
N ASN A 76 55.77 -20.93 -0.21
CA ASN A 76 55.51 -20.29 1.08
C ASN A 76 54.41 -20.97 1.90
N GLU A 77 53.48 -21.66 1.25
CA GLU A 77 52.38 -22.36 1.90
C GLU A 77 52.80 -23.81 2.28
N LYS A 78 52.98 -24.08 3.57
CA LYS A 78 53.68 -25.30 4.05
C LYS A 78 52.78 -26.49 4.42
N THR A 79 51.47 -26.32 4.49
CA THR A 79 50.56 -27.38 4.99
C THR A 79 49.78 -28.05 3.87
N LYS A 80 49.39 -29.31 4.06
CA LYS A 80 48.60 -30.07 3.06
C LYS A 80 47.24 -29.45 2.74
N ASP A 81 46.71 -28.61 3.63
CA ASP A 81 45.40 -27.96 3.56
C ASP A 81 45.50 -26.44 3.30
N SER A 82 46.68 -25.94 2.91
CA SER A 82 46.90 -24.53 2.65
C SER A 82 45.98 -23.97 1.56
N ARG A 83 45.47 -22.75 1.79
CA ARG A 83 44.73 -21.95 0.80
C ARG A 83 45.76 -21.18 -0.02
N LEU A 84 45.87 -21.48 -1.31
CA LEU A 84 46.97 -21.01 -2.15
C LEU A 84 46.64 -19.67 -2.79
N THR A 85 45.42 -19.53 -3.32
CA THR A 85 45.00 -18.37 -4.10
C THR A 85 43.48 -18.26 -4.11
N ARG A 86 42.99 -17.06 -4.40
CA ARG A 86 41.57 -16.80 -4.63
C ARG A 86 41.35 -16.50 -6.09
N GLU A 87 40.45 -17.24 -6.71
CA GLU A 87 40.07 -17.09 -8.10
C GLU A 87 38.72 -16.36 -8.19
N PHE A 88 38.68 -15.26 -8.92
CA PHE A 88 37.45 -14.64 -9.40
C PHE A 88 37.18 -15.04 -10.84
N VAL A 89 35.93 -15.36 -11.14
CA VAL A 89 35.45 -15.54 -12.52
C VAL A 89 34.37 -14.50 -12.78
N VAL A 90 34.60 -13.62 -13.75
CA VAL A 90 33.67 -12.54 -14.12
C VAL A 90 33.23 -12.68 -15.56
N ALA A 91 31.95 -12.42 -15.84
CA ALA A 91 31.46 -12.32 -17.23
C ALA A 91 31.76 -10.94 -17.79
N LEU A 92 32.24 -10.88 -19.03
CA LEU A 92 32.50 -9.64 -19.74
C LEU A 92 31.30 -9.26 -20.61
N PRO A 93 30.89 -7.98 -20.67
CA PRO A 93 29.80 -7.56 -21.54
C PRO A 93 30.16 -7.72 -23.01
N VAL A 94 29.34 -8.43 -23.78
CA VAL A 94 29.51 -8.60 -25.24
C VAL A 94 29.33 -7.28 -26.01
N GLU A 95 28.74 -6.27 -25.36
CA GLU A 95 28.63 -4.91 -25.88
C GLU A 95 29.97 -4.16 -25.94
N LEU A 96 31.01 -4.65 -25.26
CA LEU A 96 32.36 -4.06 -25.26
C LEU A 96 33.30 -4.87 -26.18
N GLY A 97 34.22 -4.17 -26.84
CA GLY A 97 35.30 -4.79 -27.63
C GLY A 97 36.47 -5.28 -26.76
N LYS A 98 37.39 -6.03 -27.37
CA LYS A 98 38.55 -6.64 -26.68
C LYS A 98 39.42 -5.63 -25.93
N ASP A 99 39.76 -4.51 -26.56
CA ASP A 99 40.58 -3.47 -25.91
C ASP A 99 39.84 -2.81 -24.74
N GLN A 100 38.51 -2.68 -24.84
CA GLN A 100 37.67 -2.17 -23.76
C GLN A 100 37.56 -3.17 -22.61
N TRP A 101 37.52 -4.49 -22.88
CA TRP A 101 37.62 -5.51 -21.83
C TRP A 101 38.96 -5.45 -21.10
N THR A 102 40.06 -5.29 -21.83
CA THR A 102 41.39 -5.13 -21.22
C THR A 102 41.43 -3.87 -20.34
N ALA A 103 40.91 -2.74 -20.81
CA ALA A 103 40.83 -1.51 -20.03
C ALA A 103 39.96 -1.65 -18.77
N LEU A 104 38.77 -2.26 -18.92
CA LEU A 104 37.84 -2.57 -17.82
C LEU A 104 38.50 -3.41 -16.73
N LEU A 105 39.13 -4.54 -17.11
CA LEU A 105 39.79 -5.43 -16.17
C LEU A 105 41.00 -4.77 -15.52
N THR A 106 41.78 -4.01 -16.30
CA THR A 106 42.93 -3.27 -15.75
C THR A 106 42.48 -2.28 -14.69
N GLU A 107 41.45 -1.46 -14.95
CA GLU A 107 40.90 -0.52 -13.96
C GLU A 107 40.38 -1.25 -12.72
N TYR A 108 39.58 -2.29 -12.92
CA TYR A 108 39.00 -3.06 -11.80
C TYR A 108 40.06 -3.74 -10.94
N ILE A 109 41.04 -4.41 -11.56
CA ILE A 109 42.11 -5.12 -10.84
C ILE A 109 43.01 -4.16 -10.09
N GLN A 110 43.41 -3.05 -10.73
CA GLN A 110 44.28 -2.06 -10.11
C GLN A 110 43.62 -1.44 -8.87
N THR A 111 42.36 -1.02 -9.00
CA THR A 111 41.63 -0.34 -7.93
C THR A 111 41.16 -1.28 -6.81
N SER A 112 40.73 -2.50 -7.16
CA SER A 112 40.08 -3.40 -6.19
C SER A 112 41.04 -4.36 -5.50
N PHE A 113 42.17 -4.68 -6.13
CA PHE A 113 43.08 -5.72 -5.65
C PHE A 113 44.52 -5.24 -5.48
N VAL A 114 45.11 -4.65 -6.52
CA VAL A 114 46.54 -4.26 -6.49
C VAL A 114 46.76 -3.12 -5.50
N ALA A 115 45.88 -2.12 -5.49
CA ALA A 115 45.91 -1.03 -4.51
C ALA A 115 45.75 -1.50 -3.04
N GLU A 116 45.17 -2.68 -2.83
CA GLU A 116 45.03 -3.32 -1.52
C GLU A 116 46.21 -4.25 -1.18
N GLY A 117 47.22 -4.37 -2.07
CA GLY A 117 48.45 -5.13 -1.83
C GLY A 117 48.46 -6.57 -2.35
N MET A 118 47.48 -6.97 -3.18
CA MET A 118 47.44 -8.30 -3.79
C MET A 118 48.15 -8.32 -5.15
N CYS A 119 48.89 -9.40 -5.45
CA CYS A 119 49.27 -9.69 -6.84
C CYS A 119 48.08 -10.36 -7.54
N ALA A 120 47.88 -10.04 -8.83
CA ALA A 120 46.77 -10.55 -9.62
C ALA A 120 47.26 -11.12 -10.96
N ASP A 121 46.94 -12.38 -11.27
CA ASP A 121 47.15 -13.02 -12.58
C ASP A 121 45.78 -13.16 -13.26
N VAL A 122 45.62 -12.56 -14.43
CA VAL A 122 44.35 -12.51 -15.15
C VAL A 122 44.48 -13.07 -16.56
N ALA A 123 43.43 -13.75 -17.01
CA ALA A 123 43.25 -14.12 -18.41
C ALA A 123 41.79 -14.00 -18.86
N ILE A 124 41.59 -13.47 -20.06
CA ILE A 124 40.30 -13.45 -20.77
C ILE A 124 40.20 -14.70 -21.64
N HIS A 125 39.07 -15.39 -21.53
CA HIS A 125 38.69 -16.53 -22.36
C HIS A 125 37.41 -16.23 -23.13
N ASP A 126 37.41 -16.60 -24.41
CA ASP A 126 36.25 -16.54 -25.30
C ASP A 126 36.34 -17.64 -26.37
N THR A 127 36.06 -18.89 -25.97
CA THR A 127 36.25 -20.07 -26.82
C THR A 127 35.23 -20.18 -27.96
N ASP A 128 33.98 -19.76 -27.73
CA ASP A 128 32.88 -19.89 -28.68
C ASP A 128 32.27 -18.56 -29.14
N GLY A 129 32.82 -17.42 -28.69
CA GLY A 129 32.37 -16.07 -29.07
C GLY A 129 31.08 -15.62 -28.38
N HIS A 130 30.55 -16.42 -27.44
CA HIS A 130 29.23 -16.19 -26.85
C HIS A 130 29.26 -15.96 -25.35
N ASN A 131 30.35 -16.30 -24.66
CA ASN A 131 30.49 -16.14 -23.23
C ASN A 131 31.90 -15.66 -22.86
N PRO A 132 32.28 -14.44 -23.25
CA PRO A 132 33.56 -13.88 -22.85
C PRO A 132 33.59 -13.72 -21.33
N HIS A 133 34.63 -14.27 -20.69
CA HIS A 133 34.80 -14.23 -19.24
C HIS A 133 36.28 -14.08 -18.89
N ALA A 134 36.56 -13.55 -17.70
CA ALA A 134 37.91 -13.45 -17.19
C ALA A 134 38.09 -14.26 -15.91
N HIS A 135 39.20 -14.98 -15.83
CA HIS A 135 39.72 -15.57 -14.61
C HIS A 135 40.73 -14.61 -14.00
N ILE A 136 40.60 -14.29 -12.70
CA ILE A 136 41.50 -13.41 -11.96
C ILE A 136 41.95 -14.17 -10.71
N MET A 137 43.20 -14.62 -10.66
CA MET A 137 43.80 -15.26 -9.49
C MET A 137 44.53 -14.23 -8.63
N LEU A 138 44.24 -14.22 -7.34
CA LEU A 138 44.78 -13.28 -6.36
C LEU A 138 45.58 -13.99 -5.27
N THR A 139 46.71 -13.42 -4.90
CA THR A 139 47.47 -13.85 -3.73
C THR A 139 46.64 -13.64 -2.46
N VAL A 140 46.60 -14.64 -1.57
CA VAL A 140 45.82 -14.59 -0.32
C VAL A 140 46.67 -14.25 0.91
N ARG A 141 47.89 -13.79 0.70
CA ARG A 141 48.84 -13.43 1.75
C ARG A 141 49.36 -12.02 1.50
N PRO A 142 49.38 -11.14 2.51
CA PRO A 142 49.95 -9.81 2.36
C PRO A 142 51.48 -9.83 2.30
N LEU A 143 52.04 -8.81 1.66
CA LEU A 143 53.47 -8.52 1.65
C LEU A 143 53.79 -7.42 2.65
N ASP A 144 54.99 -7.45 3.23
CA ASP A 144 55.55 -6.29 3.92
C ASP A 144 56.20 -5.31 2.94
N GLU A 145 56.68 -4.18 3.46
CA GLU A 145 57.37 -3.12 2.70
C GLU A 145 58.69 -3.58 2.03
N HIS A 146 59.16 -4.78 2.34
CA HIS A 146 60.36 -5.39 1.75
C HIS A 146 60.02 -6.52 0.76
N GLY A 147 58.74 -6.68 0.42
CA GLY A 147 58.29 -7.73 -0.50
C GLY A 147 58.34 -9.13 0.09
N LYS A 148 58.38 -9.29 1.42
CA LYS A 148 58.31 -10.59 2.07
C LYS A 148 56.88 -10.92 2.48
N TRP A 149 56.54 -12.20 2.35
CA TRP A 149 55.26 -12.77 2.77
C TRP A 149 55.02 -12.61 4.28
N GLN A 150 54.00 -11.84 4.67
CA GLN A 150 53.54 -11.76 6.06
C GLN A 150 52.77 -13.03 6.46
N TYR A 151 52.66 -13.31 7.76
CA TYR A 151 51.79 -14.41 8.24
C TYR A 151 50.31 -14.08 8.04
N LYS A 152 49.52 -15.06 7.57
CA LYS A 152 48.04 -14.96 7.52
C LYS A 152 47.43 -14.99 8.92
N THR A 153 48.04 -15.78 9.80
CA THR A 153 47.67 -15.91 11.20
C THR A 153 48.93 -16.01 12.04
N GLU A 154 48.90 -15.43 13.22
CA GLU A 154 49.96 -15.55 14.21
C GLU A 154 49.46 -16.27 15.46
N LYS A 155 50.37 -16.95 16.15
CA LYS A 155 50.01 -17.69 17.35
C LYS A 155 49.71 -16.72 18.49
N GLU A 156 48.50 -16.82 19.02
CA GLU A 156 48.03 -16.03 20.14
C GLU A 156 47.91 -16.90 21.40
N TYR A 157 48.71 -16.59 22.40
CA TYR A 157 48.78 -17.31 23.66
C TYR A 157 47.78 -16.75 24.66
N LEU A 158 46.98 -17.64 25.27
CA LEU A 158 46.05 -17.27 26.32
C LEU A 158 46.80 -17.22 27.65
N CYS A 159 47.10 -15.99 28.08
CA CYS A 159 47.85 -15.71 29.30
C CYS A 159 46.90 -15.26 30.41
N VAL A 160 47.30 -15.44 31.66
CA VAL A 160 46.51 -15.08 32.83
C VAL A 160 47.29 -14.16 33.75
N ARG A 161 46.58 -13.17 34.32
CA ARG A 161 47.05 -12.31 35.41
C ARG A 161 45.85 -12.02 36.32
N GLU A 162 46.03 -12.16 37.63
CA GLU A 162 45.01 -11.79 38.64
C GLU A 162 43.60 -12.37 38.39
N GLY A 163 43.51 -13.54 37.74
CA GLY A 163 42.24 -14.21 37.42
C GLY A 163 41.64 -13.84 36.05
N GLU A 164 42.18 -12.85 35.35
CA GLU A 164 41.78 -12.47 33.99
C GLU A 164 42.58 -13.24 32.92
N GLU A 165 41.92 -13.67 31.84
CA GLU A 165 42.56 -14.34 30.69
C GLU A 165 42.56 -13.41 29.46
N ARG A 166 43.73 -13.21 28.84
CA ARG A 166 43.89 -12.39 27.63
C ARG A 166 44.84 -13.03 26.62
N GLY A 167 44.55 -12.83 25.33
CA GLY A 167 45.37 -13.30 24.22
C GLY A 167 46.53 -12.34 23.91
N PHE A 168 47.74 -12.88 23.75
CA PHE A 168 48.92 -12.13 23.34
C PHE A 168 49.69 -12.84 22.23
N THR A 169 50.18 -12.10 21.25
CA THR A 169 51.13 -12.63 20.26
C THR A 169 52.48 -12.92 20.91
N ALA A 170 53.39 -13.58 20.20
CA ALA A 170 54.74 -13.80 20.69
C ALA A 170 55.49 -12.48 20.96
N ALA A 171 55.25 -11.44 20.16
CA ALA A 171 55.87 -10.13 20.32
C ALA A 171 55.26 -9.37 21.51
N GLU A 172 53.93 -9.32 21.60
CA GLU A 172 53.22 -8.64 22.70
C GLU A 172 53.51 -9.28 24.06
N PHE A 173 53.62 -10.61 24.10
CA PHE A 173 53.88 -11.33 25.34
C PHE A 173 55.21 -10.92 25.99
N LYS A 174 56.22 -10.50 25.22
CA LYS A 174 57.50 -10.04 25.79
C LYS A 174 57.31 -8.83 26.72
N ALA A 175 56.43 -7.90 26.33
CA ALA A 175 56.08 -6.75 27.17
C ALA A 175 55.12 -7.18 28.29
N ALA A 176 54.06 -7.92 27.95
CA ALA A 176 53.05 -8.35 28.91
C ALA A 176 53.62 -9.21 30.06
N GLN A 177 54.71 -9.95 29.80
CA GLN A 177 55.40 -10.72 30.82
C GLN A 177 55.99 -9.83 31.92
N ALA A 178 56.51 -8.64 31.58
CA ALA A 178 56.99 -7.67 32.56
C ALA A 178 55.85 -7.13 33.42
N ASP A 179 54.64 -7.05 32.86
CA ASP A 179 53.41 -6.69 33.57
C ASP A 179 52.80 -7.87 34.33
N GLY A 180 53.50 -8.99 34.52
CA GLY A 180 53.02 -10.12 35.32
C GLY A 180 52.01 -11.05 34.62
N TRP A 181 51.85 -10.96 33.29
CA TRP A 181 51.07 -11.94 32.54
C TRP A 181 51.84 -13.25 32.35
N GLU A 182 51.19 -14.37 32.65
CA GLU A 182 51.78 -15.70 32.53
C GLU A 182 51.07 -16.55 31.49
N LYS A 183 51.84 -17.23 30.62
CA LYS A 183 51.28 -18.27 29.74
C LYS A 183 50.76 -19.43 30.56
N GLN A 184 49.67 -20.03 30.10
CA GLN A 184 49.11 -21.23 30.72
C GLN A 184 49.66 -22.51 30.07
N TYR A 185 49.93 -23.54 30.86
CA TYR A 185 50.35 -24.86 30.38
C TYR A 185 49.47 -25.95 31.00
N GLN A 186 49.48 -27.15 30.43
CA GLN A 186 48.73 -28.27 30.99
C GLN A 186 49.50 -28.93 32.14
N TYR A 187 48.90 -28.97 33.32
CA TYR A 187 49.40 -29.66 34.52
C TYR A 187 48.47 -30.80 34.93
N LYS A 188 49.02 -31.82 35.61
CA LYS A 188 48.26 -32.98 36.10
C LYS A 188 47.75 -32.71 37.52
N VAL A 189 46.44 -32.51 37.67
CA VAL A 189 45.76 -32.38 38.97
C VAL A 189 44.96 -33.65 39.22
N GLY A 190 45.48 -34.54 40.07
CA GLY A 190 44.92 -35.88 40.28
C GLY A 190 44.87 -36.69 38.98
N ARG A 191 43.66 -37.02 38.50
CA ARG A 191 43.42 -37.74 37.23
C ARG A 191 43.13 -36.81 36.03
N LYS A 192 43.02 -35.50 36.23
CA LYS A 192 42.66 -34.54 35.18
C LYS A 192 43.86 -33.71 34.73
N LYS A 193 43.84 -33.25 33.47
CA LYS A 193 44.77 -32.25 32.94
C LYS A 193 44.09 -30.89 32.93
N VAL A 194 44.70 -29.89 33.55
CA VAL A 194 44.13 -28.54 33.69
C VAL A 194 45.14 -27.51 33.21
N TYR A 195 44.66 -26.47 32.52
CA TYR A 195 45.49 -25.32 32.16
C TYR A 195 45.63 -24.37 33.36
N MET A 196 46.86 -24.00 33.70
CA MET A 196 47.16 -23.00 34.73
C MET A 196 48.52 -22.34 34.48
N THR A 197 48.81 -21.25 35.17
CA THR A 197 50.10 -20.55 35.09
C THR A 197 51.20 -21.33 35.82
N PRO A 198 52.48 -21.17 35.43
CA PRO A 198 53.62 -21.71 36.16
C PRO A 198 53.61 -21.38 37.66
N SER A 199 53.36 -20.13 38.04
CA SER A 199 53.33 -19.74 39.47
C SER A 199 52.23 -20.47 40.25
N ALA A 200 51.03 -20.63 39.66
CA ALA A 200 49.92 -21.35 40.29
C ALA A 200 50.20 -22.86 40.43
N ALA A 201 50.91 -23.44 39.44
CA ALA A 201 51.31 -24.83 39.47
C ALA A 201 52.43 -25.11 40.49
N GLU A 202 53.38 -24.19 40.62
CA GLU A 202 54.49 -24.27 41.60
C GLU A 202 53.96 -24.23 43.04
N ALA A 203 53.00 -23.34 43.32
CA ALA A 203 52.32 -23.30 44.63
C ALA A 203 51.64 -24.63 45.03
N GLN A 204 51.35 -25.51 44.06
CA GLN A 204 50.72 -26.82 44.26
C GLN A 204 51.66 -28.00 43.98
N ASN A 205 52.96 -27.75 43.72
CA ASN A 205 53.96 -28.77 43.34
C ASN A 205 53.54 -29.67 42.16
N LEU A 206 52.86 -29.09 41.16
CA LEU A 206 52.31 -29.85 40.03
C LEU A 206 53.32 -30.00 38.89
N ILE A 207 53.35 -31.18 38.27
CA ILE A 207 54.23 -31.47 37.13
C ILE A 207 53.54 -31.06 35.81
N ARG A 208 54.27 -30.28 35.01
CA ARG A 208 53.84 -29.88 33.66
C ARG A 208 53.80 -31.10 32.73
N THR A 209 52.64 -31.32 32.10
CA THR A 209 52.40 -32.45 31.18
C THR A 209 52.63 -32.12 29.72
N SER A 210 52.66 -30.83 29.36
CA SER A 210 52.90 -30.36 27.99
C SER A 210 53.78 -29.11 27.98
N LYS A 211 54.76 -29.06 27.06
CA LYS A 211 55.58 -27.87 26.81
C LYS A 211 54.87 -26.79 25.97
N TYR A 212 53.71 -27.10 25.40
CA TYR A 212 52.97 -26.19 24.54
C TYR A 212 51.95 -25.39 25.38
N PRO A 213 52.06 -24.06 25.40
CA PRO A 213 51.12 -23.23 26.14
C PRO A 213 49.73 -23.22 25.48
N LYS A 214 48.70 -22.92 26.27
CA LYS A 214 47.34 -22.66 25.79
C LYS A 214 47.37 -21.53 24.77
N SER A 215 46.74 -21.73 23.63
CA SER A 215 46.59 -20.73 22.58
C SER A 215 45.17 -20.75 22.04
N THR A 216 44.76 -19.68 21.36
CA THR A 216 43.49 -19.70 20.62
C THR A 216 43.53 -20.73 19.50
N LYS A 217 42.35 -21.25 19.11
CA LYS A 217 42.22 -22.37 18.18
C LYS A 217 42.76 -22.04 16.78
N TYR A 218 42.57 -20.80 16.32
CA TYR A 218 42.94 -20.36 14.97
C TYR A 218 44.05 -19.30 14.94
N GLY A 219 44.59 -18.95 16.12
CA GLY A 219 45.50 -17.81 16.26
C GLY A 219 44.78 -16.48 16.02
N ARG A 220 45.55 -15.39 16.07
CA ARG A 220 45.08 -14.06 15.67
C ARG A 220 45.23 -13.93 14.16
N GLN A 221 44.18 -13.47 13.48
CA GLN A 221 44.25 -13.23 12.04
C GLN A 221 45.05 -11.96 11.76
N ASN A 222 45.80 -11.96 10.66
CA ASN A 222 46.39 -10.73 10.13
C ASN A 222 45.24 -9.82 9.65
N PRO A 223 45.15 -8.55 10.10
CA PRO A 223 44.03 -7.68 9.76
C PRO A 223 43.81 -7.50 8.25
N ILE A 224 44.88 -7.48 7.45
CA ILE A 224 44.80 -7.37 5.99
C ILE A 224 44.20 -8.65 5.41
N ALA A 225 44.73 -9.81 5.82
CA ALA A 225 44.21 -11.09 5.37
C ALA A 225 42.75 -11.30 5.82
N GLU A 226 42.40 -10.90 7.05
CA GLU A 226 41.04 -10.95 7.58
C GLU A 226 40.08 -10.09 6.75
N LYS A 227 40.42 -8.82 6.49
CA LYS A 227 39.67 -7.92 5.62
C LYS A 227 39.46 -8.55 4.24
N TRP A 228 40.52 -9.05 3.62
CA TRP A 228 40.38 -9.72 2.32
C TRP A 228 39.44 -10.92 2.36
N ASN A 229 39.31 -11.63 3.48
CA ASN A 229 38.44 -12.80 3.63
C ASN A 229 37.06 -12.50 4.24
N SER A 230 36.69 -11.24 4.44
CA SER A 230 35.42 -10.87 5.06
C SER A 230 34.24 -10.90 4.08
N ASP A 231 33.03 -11.07 4.62
CA ASP A 231 31.78 -11.06 3.84
C ASP A 231 31.49 -9.66 3.27
N GLU A 232 31.85 -8.62 4.00
CA GLU A 232 31.71 -7.22 3.55
C GLU A 232 32.61 -6.95 2.34
N GLN A 233 33.83 -7.50 2.34
CA GLN A 233 34.78 -7.27 1.26
C GLN A 233 34.34 -7.93 -0.04
N ILE A 234 33.73 -9.13 0.00
CA ILE A 234 33.18 -9.75 -1.21
C ILE A 234 32.00 -8.95 -1.77
N VAL A 235 31.14 -8.38 -0.92
CA VAL A 235 30.07 -7.47 -1.36
C VAL A 235 30.65 -6.20 -1.99
N ALA A 236 31.71 -5.63 -1.39
CA ALA A 236 32.40 -4.46 -1.91
C ALA A 236 33.01 -4.72 -3.31
N TRP A 237 33.68 -5.85 -3.51
CA TRP A 237 34.22 -6.22 -4.83
C TRP A 237 33.12 -6.48 -5.86
N ARG A 238 32.02 -7.15 -5.46
CA ARG A 238 30.85 -7.34 -6.35
C ARG A 238 30.26 -6.01 -6.82
N LYS A 239 30.10 -5.07 -5.90
CA LYS A 239 29.66 -3.71 -6.21
C LYS A 239 30.66 -3.00 -7.13
N ALA A 240 31.95 -3.02 -6.80
CA ALA A 240 33.00 -2.40 -7.60
C ALA A 240 33.04 -2.96 -9.04
N TRP A 241 32.82 -4.27 -9.22
CA TRP A 241 32.71 -4.89 -10.54
C TRP A 241 31.53 -4.33 -11.33
N ALA A 242 30.34 -4.26 -10.72
CA ALA A 242 29.16 -3.68 -11.36
C ALA A 242 29.37 -2.22 -11.75
N ASP A 243 29.89 -1.41 -10.83
CA ASP A 243 30.09 0.03 -11.03
C ASP A 243 31.11 0.30 -12.13
N THR A 244 32.27 -0.38 -12.09
CA THR A 244 33.32 -0.23 -13.10
C THR A 244 32.81 -0.69 -14.47
N THR A 245 32.13 -1.83 -14.54
CA THR A 245 31.57 -2.34 -15.80
C THR A 245 30.52 -1.39 -16.38
N ASN A 246 29.62 -0.86 -15.55
CA ASN A 246 28.61 0.10 -15.98
C ASN A 246 29.22 1.40 -16.48
N ALA A 247 30.29 1.90 -15.84
CA ALA A 247 31.01 3.08 -16.30
C ALA A 247 31.66 2.86 -17.68
N HIS A 248 32.25 1.68 -17.93
CA HIS A 248 32.79 1.33 -19.26
C HIS A 248 31.70 1.15 -20.32
N LEU A 249 30.57 0.53 -19.97
CA LEU A 249 29.41 0.42 -20.87
C LEU A 249 28.87 1.81 -21.25
N GLU A 250 28.78 2.73 -20.29
CA GLU A 250 28.38 4.11 -20.54
C GLU A 250 29.36 4.86 -21.44
N ARG A 251 30.67 4.78 -21.18
CA ARG A 251 31.72 5.37 -22.03
C ARG A 251 31.68 4.83 -23.47
N ALA A 252 31.29 3.57 -23.63
CA ALA A 252 31.13 2.92 -24.93
C ALA A 252 29.80 3.27 -25.63
N GLY A 253 28.91 4.04 -25.00
CA GLY A 253 27.59 4.39 -25.53
C GLY A 253 26.59 3.24 -25.53
N ALA A 254 26.81 2.19 -24.74
CA ALA A 254 25.88 1.08 -24.60
C ALA A 254 24.79 1.40 -23.58
N ASP A 255 23.53 1.06 -23.86
CA ASP A 255 22.41 1.22 -22.92
C ASP A 255 22.36 0.12 -21.85
N ALA A 256 23.07 -0.99 -22.07
CA ALA A 256 23.07 -2.13 -21.15
C ALA A 256 23.71 -1.76 -19.80
N ARG A 257 23.14 -2.25 -18.69
CA ARG A 257 23.68 -2.08 -17.33
C ARG A 257 23.56 -3.39 -16.56
N ILE A 258 24.49 -3.63 -15.65
CA ILE A 258 24.51 -4.78 -14.75
C ILE A 258 24.30 -4.33 -13.29
N ASP A 259 23.72 -5.21 -12.47
CA ASP A 259 23.50 -4.97 -11.04
C ASP A 259 23.99 -6.20 -10.25
N HIS A 260 24.78 -5.96 -9.21
CA HIS A 260 25.36 -7.00 -8.38
C HIS A 260 24.37 -7.59 -7.36
N ARG A 261 23.28 -6.86 -7.10
CA ARG A 261 22.22 -7.22 -6.15
C ARG A 261 21.30 -8.28 -6.71
N SER A 262 20.77 -9.10 -5.81
CA SER A 262 19.73 -10.08 -6.12
C SER A 262 18.42 -9.42 -6.56
N HIS A 263 17.52 -10.19 -7.18
CA HIS A 263 16.17 -9.70 -7.52
C HIS A 263 15.41 -9.21 -6.26
N ALA A 264 15.53 -9.94 -5.15
CA ALA A 264 14.93 -9.56 -3.87
C ALA A 264 15.42 -8.19 -3.36
N GLU A 265 16.74 -7.96 -3.36
CA GLU A 265 17.33 -6.67 -2.94
C GLU A 265 16.98 -5.51 -3.89
N ARG A 266 16.65 -5.81 -5.15
CA ARG A 266 16.16 -4.83 -6.13
C ARG A 266 14.65 -4.59 -6.04
N GLY A 267 13.94 -5.35 -5.20
CA GLY A 267 12.47 -5.30 -5.11
C GLY A 267 11.77 -5.84 -6.35
N LEU A 268 12.41 -6.76 -7.08
CA LEU A 268 11.83 -7.44 -8.23
C LEU A 268 11.20 -8.75 -7.79
N ASP A 269 9.94 -8.95 -8.16
CA ASP A 269 9.21 -10.21 -7.94
C ASP A 269 9.45 -11.23 -9.05
N ASP A 270 10.22 -10.86 -10.07
CA ASP A 270 10.58 -11.75 -11.17
C ASP A 270 11.38 -12.96 -10.63
N GLN A 271 11.13 -14.13 -11.20
CA GLN A 271 11.93 -15.31 -10.94
C GLN A 271 13.26 -15.24 -11.72
N PRO A 272 14.42 -15.45 -11.07
CA PRO A 272 15.70 -15.48 -11.76
C PRO A 272 15.85 -16.73 -12.62
N THR A 273 16.48 -16.60 -13.78
CA THR A 273 16.84 -17.72 -14.67
C THR A 273 17.95 -18.58 -14.07
N ILE A 274 17.99 -19.87 -14.42
CA ILE A 274 19.03 -20.80 -14.00
C ILE A 274 20.21 -20.85 -14.99
N HIS A 275 21.39 -21.26 -14.52
CA HIS A 275 22.54 -21.46 -15.40
C HIS A 275 22.38 -22.73 -16.25
N GLU A 276 22.36 -22.56 -17.57
CA GLU A 276 22.08 -23.64 -18.52
C GLU A 276 23.25 -24.62 -18.69
N GLY A 277 24.47 -24.11 -18.73
CA GLY A 277 25.69 -24.90 -18.91
C GLY A 277 25.96 -25.36 -20.35
N VAL A 278 27.21 -25.77 -20.59
CA VAL A 278 27.72 -26.12 -21.93
C VAL A 278 26.96 -27.30 -22.56
N VAL A 279 26.60 -28.31 -21.77
CA VAL A 279 25.88 -29.49 -22.25
C VAL A 279 24.49 -29.11 -22.79
N ALA A 280 23.73 -28.28 -22.06
CA ALA A 280 22.41 -27.83 -22.49
C ALA A 280 22.50 -27.02 -23.80
N ARG A 281 23.50 -26.13 -23.93
CA ARG A 281 23.73 -25.36 -25.15
C ARG A 281 24.16 -26.22 -26.33
N ALA A 282 24.97 -27.25 -26.10
CA ALA A 282 25.37 -28.19 -27.14
C ALA A 282 24.19 -29.03 -27.67
N LEU A 283 23.24 -29.41 -26.80
CA LEU A 283 22.02 -30.09 -27.21
C LEU A 283 21.14 -29.18 -28.08
N GLU A 284 20.93 -27.93 -27.68
CA GLU A 284 20.17 -26.93 -28.46
C GLU A 284 20.77 -26.68 -29.85
N LYS A 285 22.11 -26.61 -29.95
CA LYS A 285 22.80 -26.45 -31.25
C LYS A 285 22.58 -27.64 -32.18
N LYS A 286 22.26 -28.82 -31.64
CA LYS A 286 21.88 -30.02 -32.40
C LYS A 286 20.37 -30.11 -32.68
N GLY A 287 19.59 -29.09 -32.31
CA GLY A 287 18.13 -29.07 -32.45
C GLY A 287 17.39 -29.87 -31.39
N ILE A 288 18.06 -30.31 -30.32
CA ILE A 288 17.43 -31.04 -29.21
C ILE A 288 17.12 -30.04 -28.09
N ILE A 289 15.86 -29.96 -27.67
CA ILE A 289 15.44 -29.08 -26.58
C ILE A 289 16.07 -29.57 -25.27
N ALA A 290 16.81 -28.69 -24.61
CA ALA A 290 17.44 -29.00 -23.33
C ALA A 290 16.56 -28.52 -22.17
N ASP A 291 16.32 -29.39 -21.17
CA ASP A 291 15.45 -29.09 -20.01
C ASP A 291 15.77 -27.75 -19.34
N ARG A 292 17.07 -27.44 -19.14
CA ARG A 292 17.48 -26.17 -18.52
C ARG A 292 17.18 -24.94 -19.36
N CYS A 293 17.32 -25.06 -20.69
CA CYS A 293 17.00 -23.98 -21.61
C CYS A 293 15.48 -23.77 -21.66
N GLU A 294 14.70 -24.85 -21.62
CA GLU A 294 13.24 -24.80 -21.58
C GLU A 294 12.72 -24.18 -20.28
N ILE A 295 13.28 -24.54 -19.13
CA ILE A 295 12.99 -23.90 -17.85
C ILE A 295 13.22 -22.38 -17.92
N ASN A 296 14.32 -21.94 -18.52
CA ASN A 296 14.60 -20.51 -18.69
C ASN A 296 13.65 -19.81 -19.67
N ARG A 297 13.18 -20.50 -20.72
CA ARG A 297 12.12 -19.97 -21.59
C ARG A 297 10.84 -19.78 -20.81
N GLN A 298 10.44 -20.78 -20.01
CA GLN A 298 9.25 -20.72 -19.17
C GLN A 298 9.34 -19.59 -18.15
N ILE A 299 10.45 -19.47 -17.40
CA ILE A 299 10.68 -18.38 -16.44
C ILE A 299 10.52 -17.01 -17.11
N LYS A 300 11.03 -16.83 -18.34
CA LYS A 300 10.88 -15.57 -19.07
C LYS A 300 9.42 -15.27 -19.42
N VAL A 301 8.67 -16.28 -19.87
CA VAL A 301 7.23 -16.15 -20.17
C VAL A 301 6.46 -15.83 -18.89
N ASP A 302 6.72 -16.54 -17.80
CA ASP A 302 6.05 -16.34 -16.51
C ASP A 302 6.32 -14.94 -15.95
N ASN A 303 7.55 -14.45 -16.05
CA ASN A 303 7.89 -13.09 -15.62
C ASN A 303 7.16 -12.01 -16.44
N VAL A 304 6.97 -12.21 -17.75
CA VAL A 304 6.16 -11.30 -18.57
C VAL A 304 4.72 -11.31 -18.07
N LEU A 305 4.13 -12.49 -17.90
CA LEU A 305 2.76 -12.64 -17.41
C LEU A 305 2.56 -12.03 -16.01
N LEU A 306 3.51 -12.24 -15.09
CA LEU A 306 3.46 -11.70 -13.74
C LEU A 306 3.39 -10.17 -13.75
N ARG A 307 4.19 -9.52 -14.61
CA ARG A 307 4.19 -8.05 -14.76
C ARG A 307 2.87 -7.55 -15.34
N GLU A 308 2.33 -8.23 -16.35
CA GLU A 308 1.02 -7.91 -16.93
C GLU A 308 -0.12 -8.06 -15.93
N LEU A 309 -0.11 -9.14 -15.15
CA LEU A 309 -1.09 -9.39 -14.09
C LEU A 309 -1.03 -8.30 -13.01
N LYS A 310 0.17 -7.96 -12.52
CA LYS A 310 0.35 -6.87 -11.54
C LYS A 310 -0.15 -5.53 -12.08
N ALA A 311 0.14 -5.21 -13.33
CA ALA A 311 -0.36 -4.00 -13.97
C ALA A 311 -1.90 -4.00 -14.06
N THR A 312 -2.50 -5.15 -14.36
CA THR A 312 -3.95 -5.32 -14.45
C THR A 312 -4.62 -5.19 -13.09
N VAL A 313 -4.10 -5.86 -12.05
CA VAL A 313 -4.58 -5.72 -10.67
C VAL A 313 -4.52 -4.26 -10.21
N LYS A 314 -3.41 -3.56 -10.49
CA LYS A 314 -3.29 -2.13 -10.16
C LYS A 314 -4.35 -1.27 -10.86
N LYS A 315 -4.62 -1.53 -12.14
CA LYS A 315 -5.69 -0.84 -12.89
C LYS A 315 -7.08 -1.14 -12.32
N LEU A 316 -7.36 -2.39 -11.97
CA LEU A 316 -8.62 -2.80 -11.36
C LEU A 316 -8.83 -2.15 -9.99
N MET A 317 -7.81 -2.16 -9.13
CA MET A 317 -7.85 -1.47 -7.83
C MET A 317 -8.12 0.03 -8.00
N GLN A 318 -7.48 0.67 -8.99
CA GLN A 318 -7.72 2.07 -9.28
C GLN A 318 -9.12 2.33 -9.81
N ALA A 319 -9.66 1.43 -10.64
CA ALA A 319 -11.04 1.52 -11.14
C ALA A 319 -12.05 1.42 -10.00
N VAL A 320 -11.88 0.42 -9.10
CA VAL A 320 -12.71 0.23 -7.90
C VAL A 320 -12.69 1.48 -7.00
N LYS A 321 -11.50 2.03 -6.75
CA LYS A 321 -11.33 3.26 -5.95
C LYS A 321 -12.03 4.48 -6.57
N ASN A 322 -12.19 4.52 -7.89
CA ASN A 322 -12.85 5.62 -8.57
C ASN A 322 -14.38 5.43 -8.69
N THR A 323 -14.87 4.19 -8.66
CA THR A 323 -16.31 3.90 -8.74
C THR A 323 -17.01 4.03 -7.39
N LEU A 324 -16.33 3.69 -6.29
CA LEU A 324 -16.91 3.73 -4.94
C LEU A 324 -17.41 5.14 -4.54
N PRO A 325 -16.63 6.24 -4.71
CA PRO A 325 -17.10 7.59 -4.39
C PRO A 325 -18.28 8.04 -5.25
N VAL A 326 -18.29 7.65 -6.53
CA VAL A 326 -19.38 7.99 -7.48
C VAL A 326 -20.68 7.31 -7.07
N MET A 327 -20.63 6.06 -6.59
CA MET A 327 -21.81 5.37 -6.07
C MET A 327 -22.30 6.01 -4.76
N ALA A 328 -21.39 6.34 -3.84
CA ALA A 328 -21.72 7.05 -2.60
C ALA A 328 -22.43 8.39 -2.88
N GLU A 329 -21.91 9.19 -3.80
CA GLU A 329 -22.50 10.47 -4.20
C GLU A 329 -23.91 10.32 -4.79
N LYS A 330 -24.10 9.33 -5.68
CA LYS A 330 -25.42 9.06 -6.27
C LYS A 330 -26.44 8.58 -5.23
N LEU A 331 -26.05 7.67 -4.34
CA LEU A 331 -26.92 7.19 -3.24
C LEU A 331 -27.32 8.33 -2.31
N GLU A 332 -26.38 9.19 -1.93
CA GLU A 332 -26.70 10.35 -1.08
C GLU A 332 -27.52 11.41 -1.84
N THR A 333 -27.34 11.57 -3.15
CA THR A 333 -28.17 12.47 -3.98
C THR A 333 -29.63 11.98 -4.01
N LEU A 334 -29.84 10.68 -4.19
CA LEU A 334 -31.18 10.08 -4.14
C LEU A 334 -31.80 10.23 -2.74
N ARG A 335 -31.03 10.00 -1.68
CA ARG A 335 -31.46 10.24 -0.30
C ARG A 335 -31.88 11.70 -0.07
N GLN A 336 -31.12 12.68 -0.57
CA GLN A 336 -31.50 14.11 -0.51
C GLN A 336 -32.84 14.37 -1.21
N ASN A 337 -33.03 13.83 -2.41
CA ASN A 337 -34.26 14.00 -3.18
C ASN A 337 -35.46 13.41 -2.42
N MET A 338 -35.30 12.21 -1.84
CA MET A 338 -36.34 11.60 -1.01
C MET A 338 -36.71 12.49 0.20
N ILE A 339 -35.73 13.11 0.87
CA ILE A 339 -35.99 14.03 1.99
C ILE A 339 -36.79 15.25 1.52
N ILE A 340 -36.45 15.82 0.36
CA ILE A 340 -37.17 16.95 -0.22
C ILE A 340 -38.62 16.57 -0.52
N TYR A 341 -38.84 15.48 -1.26
CA TYR A 341 -40.21 15.04 -1.61
C TYR A 341 -41.03 14.71 -0.37
N ARG A 342 -40.42 14.07 0.64
CA ARG A 342 -41.10 13.78 1.90
C ARG A 342 -41.48 15.05 2.66
N TYR A 343 -40.60 16.04 2.73
CA TYR A 343 -40.93 17.35 3.31
C TYR A 343 -42.13 18.00 2.61
N GLN A 344 -42.15 17.96 1.28
CA GLN A 344 -43.24 18.53 0.46
C GLN A 344 -44.57 17.84 0.76
N LEU A 345 -44.58 16.50 0.84
CA LEU A 345 -45.76 15.72 1.19
C LEU A 345 -46.29 16.05 2.59
N LEU A 346 -45.42 16.11 3.60
CA LEU A 346 -45.83 16.46 4.97
C LEU A 346 -46.37 17.90 5.07
N HIS A 347 -45.76 18.83 4.34
CA HIS A 347 -46.23 20.21 4.27
C HIS A 347 -47.61 20.31 3.60
N ILE A 348 -47.81 19.60 2.48
CA ILE A 348 -49.10 19.51 1.79
C ILE A 348 -50.16 18.90 2.70
N ALA A 349 -49.87 17.77 3.35
CA ALA A 349 -50.81 17.12 4.26
C ALA A 349 -51.25 18.04 5.41
N THR A 350 -50.33 18.82 5.97
CA THR A 350 -50.61 19.82 7.00
C THR A 350 -51.53 20.93 6.45
N GLY A 351 -51.22 21.45 5.26
CA GLY A 351 -52.03 22.47 4.58
C GLY A 351 -53.45 21.98 4.30
N LYS A 352 -53.60 20.79 3.72
CA LYS A 352 -54.89 20.14 3.46
C LYS A 352 -55.69 19.93 4.73
N SER A 353 -55.06 19.44 5.81
CA SER A 353 -55.73 19.26 7.11
C SER A 353 -56.30 20.56 7.65
N LYS A 354 -55.53 21.66 7.63
CA LYS A 354 -56.00 22.99 8.06
C LYS A 354 -57.16 23.48 7.21
N MET A 355 -57.05 23.36 5.88
CA MET A 355 -58.08 23.80 4.95
C MET A 355 -59.37 23.00 5.10
N SER A 356 -59.27 21.68 5.20
CA SER A 356 -60.41 20.78 5.40
C SER A 356 -61.12 21.06 6.73
N LYS A 357 -60.38 21.32 7.82
CA LYS A 357 -60.97 21.74 9.11
C LYS A 357 -61.77 23.03 8.97
N ARG A 358 -61.22 24.03 8.28
CA ARG A 358 -61.91 25.31 8.04
C ARG A 358 -63.15 25.15 7.16
N LEU A 359 -63.06 24.37 6.09
CA LEU A 359 -64.20 24.06 5.22
C LEU A 359 -65.32 23.31 5.95
N ASN A 360 -64.96 22.32 6.78
CA ASN A 360 -65.93 21.56 7.57
C ASN A 360 -66.65 22.45 8.60
N ALA A 361 -66.00 23.50 9.09
CA ALA A 361 -66.63 24.49 9.96
C ALA A 361 -67.56 25.45 9.19
N LEU A 362 -67.15 25.92 8.00
CA LEU A 362 -67.88 26.96 7.26
C LEU A 362 -69.03 26.44 6.38
N ARG A 363 -68.92 25.21 5.83
CA ARG A 363 -69.94 24.65 4.91
C ARG A 363 -71.34 24.56 5.55
N PRO A 364 -71.50 23.98 6.76
CA PRO A 364 -72.82 23.89 7.38
C PRO A 364 -73.45 25.25 7.65
N GLU A 365 -72.64 26.23 8.06
CA GLU A 365 -73.10 27.60 8.32
C GLU A 365 -73.50 28.32 7.04
N LEU A 366 -72.77 28.13 5.93
CA LEU A 366 -73.17 28.64 4.62
C LEU A 366 -74.50 28.02 4.15
N GLU A 367 -74.68 26.71 4.31
CA GLU A 367 -75.94 26.03 3.98
C GLU A 367 -77.11 26.57 4.81
N ARG A 368 -76.90 26.80 6.10
CA ARG A 368 -77.87 27.43 7.00
C ARG A 368 -78.23 28.84 6.54
N TYR A 369 -77.22 29.66 6.19
CA TYR A 369 -77.43 31.01 5.66
C TYR A 369 -78.26 31.00 4.38
N LEU A 370 -77.91 30.14 3.41
CA LEU A 370 -78.63 30.02 2.14
C LEU A 370 -80.09 29.59 2.36
N ARG A 371 -80.33 28.70 3.33
CA ARG A 371 -81.68 28.25 3.72
C ARG A 371 -82.50 29.39 4.31
N LEU A 372 -81.95 30.13 5.28
CA LEU A 372 -82.62 31.28 5.90
C LEU A 372 -82.93 32.38 4.88
N ALA A 373 -81.96 32.71 4.03
CA ALA A 373 -82.14 33.70 2.96
C ALA A 373 -83.27 33.30 2.00
N LYS A 374 -83.39 32.00 1.67
CA LYS A 374 -84.48 31.47 0.84
C LYS A 374 -85.82 31.54 1.56
N GLN A 375 -85.91 31.12 2.82
CA GLN A 375 -87.14 31.15 3.61
C GLN A 375 -87.67 32.57 3.79
N ILE A 376 -86.80 33.54 4.08
CA ILE A 376 -87.17 34.96 4.17
C ILE A 376 -87.73 35.44 2.83
N LYS A 377 -87.09 35.10 1.71
CA LYS A 377 -87.54 35.47 0.36
C LYS A 377 -88.92 34.87 0.05
N ASP A 378 -89.11 33.58 0.32
CA ASP A 378 -90.35 32.85 0.02
C ASP A 378 -91.52 33.37 0.89
N LYS A 379 -91.32 33.53 2.19
CA LYS A 379 -92.34 34.11 3.10
C LYS A 379 -92.63 35.58 2.79
N THR A 380 -91.62 36.37 2.43
CA THR A 380 -91.83 37.76 2.00
C THR A 380 -92.73 37.83 0.76
N LYS A 381 -92.52 36.90 -0.20
CA LYS A 381 -93.38 36.78 -1.39
C LYS A 381 -94.81 36.40 -1.01
N GLN A 382 -95.01 35.41 -0.13
CA GLN A 382 -96.32 35.01 0.38
C GLN A 382 -97.05 36.16 1.07
N ARG A 383 -96.36 36.88 1.96
CA ARG A 383 -96.91 38.05 2.66
C ARG A 383 -97.34 39.14 1.68
N ASN A 384 -96.53 39.42 0.65
CA ASN A 384 -96.86 40.43 -0.35
C ASN A 384 -98.10 40.02 -1.18
N LEU A 385 -98.24 38.73 -1.53
CA LEU A 385 -99.45 38.22 -2.20
C LEU A 385 -100.70 38.40 -1.32
N LEU A 386 -100.64 38.04 -0.05
CA LEU A 386 -101.77 38.22 0.88
C LEU A 386 -102.09 39.70 1.14
N LEU A 387 -101.08 40.58 1.13
CA LEU A 387 -101.28 42.03 1.21
C LEU A 387 -102.07 42.55 0.01
N ASP A 388 -101.76 42.06 -1.20
CA ASP A 388 -102.46 42.45 -2.42
C ASP A 388 -103.88 41.86 -2.47
N GLU A 389 -104.06 40.61 -2.03
CA GLU A 389 -105.39 39.98 -1.87
C GLU A 389 -106.26 40.74 -0.86
N ARG A 390 -105.68 41.16 0.27
CA ARG A 390 -106.37 41.98 1.28
C ARG A 390 -106.75 43.35 0.73
N LYS A 391 -105.92 43.98 -0.11
CA LYS A 391 -106.27 45.25 -0.78
C LYS A 391 -107.43 45.07 -1.75
N ALA A 392 -107.45 43.97 -2.49
CA ALA A 392 -108.50 43.64 -3.46
C ALA A 392 -109.83 43.21 -2.79
N THR A 393 -109.81 42.75 -1.53
CA THR A 393 -111.00 42.31 -0.80
C THR A 393 -111.88 43.51 -0.39
N PRO A 394 -113.18 43.57 -0.75
CA PRO A 394 -114.07 44.69 -0.41
C PRO A 394 -114.19 44.97 1.10
N VAL A 395 -114.33 46.24 1.48
CA VAL A 395 -114.30 46.70 2.89
C VAL A 395 -115.43 46.11 3.75
N TRP A 396 -116.57 45.77 3.15
CA TRP A 396 -117.71 45.15 3.85
C TRP A 396 -117.46 43.69 4.25
N ASN A 397 -116.54 42.98 3.59
CA ASN A 397 -116.14 41.62 3.96
C ASN A 397 -115.09 41.65 5.09
N LEU A 398 -115.54 42.09 6.26
CA LEU A 398 -114.69 42.33 7.42
C LEU A 398 -114.02 41.05 7.93
N ALA A 399 -114.74 39.92 7.92
CA ALA A 399 -114.23 38.64 8.41
C ALA A 399 -113.02 38.15 7.60
N THR A 400 -113.12 38.14 6.26
CA THR A 400 -111.99 37.77 5.39
C THR A 400 -110.85 38.79 5.47
N ARG A 401 -111.14 40.10 5.56
CA ARG A 401 -110.09 41.12 5.74
C ARG A 401 -109.36 41.01 7.09
N GLN A 402 -110.05 40.59 8.16
CA GLN A 402 -109.44 40.33 9.46
C GLN A 402 -108.61 39.05 9.46
N ASP A 403 -109.08 37.99 8.78
CA ASP A 403 -108.34 36.75 8.63
C ASP A 403 -107.04 36.95 7.83
N LEU A 404 -107.11 37.62 6.68
CA LEU A 404 -105.94 38.01 5.90
C LEU A 404 -104.98 38.90 6.70
N ALA A 405 -105.51 39.81 7.54
CA ALA A 405 -104.67 40.63 8.42
C ALA A 405 -103.91 39.80 9.47
N LYS A 406 -104.55 38.76 10.05
CA LYS A 406 -103.90 37.83 10.97
C LYS A 406 -102.80 37.04 10.27
N GLN A 407 -103.08 36.46 9.10
CA GLN A 407 -102.08 35.71 8.33
C GLN A 407 -100.88 36.58 7.91
N ILE A 408 -101.12 37.83 7.51
CA ILE A 408 -100.07 38.80 7.19
C ILE A 408 -99.23 39.12 8.44
N ALA A 409 -99.87 39.28 9.61
CA ALA A 409 -99.16 39.54 10.87
C ALA A 409 -98.29 38.36 11.29
N THR A 410 -98.81 37.12 11.22
CA THR A 410 -98.03 35.90 11.48
C THR A 410 -96.84 35.77 10.52
N LEU A 411 -97.05 35.99 9.22
CA LEU A 411 -95.93 35.98 8.26
C LEU A 411 -94.92 37.10 8.51
N ALA A 412 -95.35 38.26 9.01
CA ALA A 412 -94.44 39.35 9.35
C ALA A 412 -93.57 39.00 10.58
N GLU A 413 -94.15 38.35 11.58
CA GLU A 413 -93.44 37.83 12.76
C GLU A 413 -92.44 36.75 12.37
N ASP A 414 -92.86 35.74 11.59
CA ASP A 414 -91.97 34.69 11.07
C ASP A 414 -90.79 35.25 10.26
N ILE A 415 -91.03 36.28 9.43
CA ILE A 415 -89.97 36.93 8.64
C ILE A 415 -88.97 37.63 9.55
N GLU A 416 -89.43 38.26 10.64
CA GLU A 416 -88.56 38.99 11.56
C GLU A 416 -87.76 38.04 12.46
N GLU A 417 -88.33 36.92 12.87
CA GLU A 417 -87.62 35.84 13.56
C GLU A 417 -86.51 35.27 12.66
N LEU A 418 -86.82 34.93 11.40
CA LEU A 418 -85.84 34.45 10.44
C LEU A 418 -84.74 35.47 10.13
N ARG A 419 -85.08 36.78 10.09
CA ARG A 419 -84.09 37.86 9.92
C ARG A 419 -83.16 37.96 11.12
N SER A 420 -83.70 37.83 12.33
CA SER A 420 -82.91 37.82 13.57
C SER A 420 -81.96 36.62 13.62
N GLU A 421 -82.45 35.44 13.25
CA GLU A 421 -81.62 34.23 13.16
C GLU A 421 -80.52 34.37 12.09
N LYS A 422 -80.84 34.96 10.94
CA LYS A 422 -79.86 35.28 9.89
C LYS A 422 -78.81 36.29 10.36
N ALA A 423 -79.20 37.31 11.11
CA ALA A 423 -78.26 38.31 11.66
C ALA A 423 -77.31 37.70 12.68
N MET A 424 -77.81 36.82 13.57
CA MET A 424 -76.98 36.07 14.52
C MET A 424 -75.96 35.19 13.79
N LEU A 425 -76.38 34.52 12.71
CA LEU A 425 -75.51 33.70 11.88
C LEU A 425 -74.42 34.53 11.18
N LEU A 426 -74.78 35.67 10.59
CA LEU A 426 -73.82 36.60 9.98
C LEU A 426 -72.77 37.05 11.01
N HIS A 427 -73.20 37.41 12.22
CA HIS A 427 -72.26 37.79 13.28
C HIS A 427 -71.32 36.64 13.67
N SER A 428 -71.81 35.41 13.76
CA SER A 428 -70.96 34.24 14.07
C SER A 428 -69.92 33.91 12.99
N LEU A 429 -70.13 34.42 11.77
CA LEU A 429 -69.23 34.30 10.63
C LEU A 429 -68.38 35.57 10.41
N ASP A 430 -68.38 36.50 11.37
CA ASP A 430 -67.73 37.82 11.27
C ASP A 430 -68.17 38.64 10.04
N CYS A 431 -69.41 38.43 9.58
CA CYS A 431 -70.01 39.16 8.47
C CYS A 431 -70.94 40.27 9.00
N THR A 432 -70.86 41.46 8.41
CA THR A 432 -71.73 42.60 8.79
C THR A 432 -73.04 42.62 8.01
N ASP A 433 -73.08 42.02 6.83
CA ASP A 433 -74.21 42.04 5.90
C ASP A 433 -74.13 40.92 4.84
N ASP A 434 -75.10 40.91 3.93
CA ASP A 434 -75.14 39.94 2.82
C ASP A 434 -74.00 40.13 1.81
N ALA A 435 -73.38 41.31 1.73
CA ALA A 435 -72.30 41.61 0.81
C ALA A 435 -70.99 40.97 1.30
N THR A 436 -70.69 41.12 2.59
CA THR A 436 -69.55 40.49 3.28
C THR A 436 -69.66 38.96 3.33
N MET A 437 -70.88 38.41 3.38
CA MET A 437 -71.10 36.96 3.19
C MET A 437 -70.69 36.46 1.79
N GLY A 438 -70.61 37.35 0.80
CA GLY A 438 -70.06 37.06 -0.51
C GLY A 438 -68.58 36.67 -0.47
N ASP A 439 -67.81 37.23 0.47
CA ASP A 439 -66.39 36.93 0.62
C ASP A 439 -66.17 35.56 1.27
N VAL A 440 -66.99 35.17 2.25
CA VAL A 440 -66.97 33.79 2.81
C VAL A 440 -67.22 32.74 1.72
N LYS A 441 -68.13 33.01 0.78
CA LYS A 441 -68.37 32.12 -0.38
C LYS A 441 -67.16 32.03 -1.30
N LYS A 442 -66.50 33.16 -1.58
CA LYS A 442 -65.27 33.19 -2.38
C LYS A 442 -64.15 32.42 -1.69
N ASP A 443 -64.00 32.59 -0.38
CA ASP A 443 -63.01 31.89 0.43
C ASP A 443 -63.23 30.37 0.39
N ILE A 444 -64.47 29.90 0.56
CA ILE A 444 -64.82 28.48 0.42
C ILE A 444 -64.43 27.95 -0.97
N ALA A 445 -64.82 28.64 -2.04
CA ALA A 445 -64.49 28.22 -3.40
C ALA A 445 -62.96 28.23 -3.67
N ALA A 446 -62.25 29.23 -3.14
CA ALA A 446 -60.80 29.33 -3.24
C ALA A 446 -60.10 28.19 -2.48
N MET A 447 -60.58 27.85 -1.29
CA MET A 447 -60.07 26.73 -0.49
C MET A 447 -60.32 25.37 -1.16
N GLU A 448 -61.49 25.16 -1.76
CA GLU A 448 -61.81 23.94 -2.52
C GLU A 448 -60.93 23.80 -3.76
N ALA A 449 -60.75 24.90 -4.51
CA ALA A 449 -59.85 24.93 -5.66
C ALA A 449 -58.38 24.69 -5.24
N ALA A 450 -57.95 25.24 -4.09
CA ALA A 450 -56.62 25.02 -3.55
C ALA A 450 -56.43 23.56 -3.10
N LEU A 451 -57.43 22.94 -2.47
CA LEU A 451 -57.38 21.53 -2.09
C LEU A 451 -57.18 20.63 -3.31
N LYS A 452 -57.92 20.87 -4.41
CA LYS A 452 -57.75 20.12 -5.66
C LYS A 452 -56.32 20.22 -6.22
N LYS A 453 -55.74 21.43 -6.20
CA LYS A 453 -54.33 21.62 -6.62
C LYS A 453 -53.35 20.91 -5.69
N LEU A 454 -53.63 20.87 -4.39
CA LEU A 454 -52.80 20.16 -3.42
C LEU A 454 -52.90 18.64 -3.60
N ASP A 455 -54.06 18.09 -4.00
CA ASP A 455 -54.21 16.67 -4.38
C ASP A 455 -53.31 16.31 -5.57
N GLU A 456 -53.31 17.17 -6.61
CA GLU A 456 -52.45 16.98 -7.80
C GLU A 456 -50.95 17.01 -7.43
N GLN A 457 -50.55 17.94 -6.56
CA GLN A 457 -49.16 18.04 -6.07
C GLN A 457 -48.76 16.86 -5.18
N GLU A 458 -49.65 16.40 -4.30
CA GLU A 458 -49.42 15.23 -3.45
C GLU A 458 -49.19 13.97 -4.30
N SER A 459 -50.05 13.73 -5.29
CA SER A 459 -49.90 12.61 -6.21
C SER A 459 -48.56 12.67 -6.96
N LYS A 460 -48.19 13.86 -7.46
CA LYS A 460 -46.89 14.08 -8.12
C LYS A 460 -45.71 13.71 -7.20
N TYR A 461 -45.64 14.29 -6.00
CA TYR A 461 -44.50 14.06 -5.12
C TYR A 461 -44.46 12.63 -4.53
N SER A 462 -45.61 11.96 -4.42
CA SER A 462 -45.66 10.55 -4.05
C SER A 462 -44.97 9.68 -5.11
N VAL A 463 -45.27 9.92 -6.40
CA VAL A 463 -44.65 9.18 -7.52
C VAL A 463 -43.14 9.46 -7.59
N GLU A 464 -42.72 10.72 -7.41
CA GLU A 464 -41.29 11.09 -7.40
C GLU A 464 -40.53 10.45 -6.23
N LEU A 465 -41.16 10.37 -5.05
CA LEU A 465 -40.58 9.71 -3.88
C LEU A 465 -40.41 8.19 -4.11
N GLU A 466 -41.44 7.53 -4.65
CA GLU A 466 -41.39 6.10 -4.99
C GLU A 466 -40.33 5.82 -6.06
N SER A 467 -40.24 6.66 -7.09
CA SER A 467 -39.21 6.54 -8.13
C SER A 467 -37.80 6.69 -7.57
N ALA A 468 -37.56 7.69 -6.72
CA ALA A 468 -36.26 7.89 -6.08
C ALA A 468 -35.87 6.70 -5.17
N LEU A 469 -36.84 6.14 -4.44
CA LEU A 469 -36.64 4.94 -3.62
C LEU A 469 -36.28 3.72 -4.47
N GLN A 470 -36.95 3.54 -5.60
CA GLN A 470 -36.66 2.43 -6.52
C GLN A 470 -35.25 2.55 -7.11
N GLN A 471 -34.88 3.74 -7.60
CA GLN A 471 -33.53 4.02 -8.11
C GLN A 471 -32.47 3.79 -7.02
N TYR A 472 -32.76 4.16 -5.78
CA TYR A 472 -31.86 3.93 -4.65
C TYR A 472 -31.62 2.44 -4.42
N ARG A 473 -32.69 1.62 -4.41
CA ARG A 473 -32.59 0.17 -4.22
C ARG A 473 -31.83 -0.52 -5.35
N GLU A 474 -32.06 -0.11 -6.60
CA GLU A 474 -31.33 -0.63 -7.76
C GLU A 474 -29.83 -0.30 -7.69
N LEU A 475 -29.51 0.94 -7.34
CA LEU A 475 -28.12 1.35 -7.18
C LEU A 475 -27.45 0.66 -5.98
N GLN A 476 -28.19 0.46 -4.89
CA GLN A 476 -27.71 -0.29 -3.73
C GLN A 476 -27.43 -1.77 -4.07
N ALA A 477 -28.27 -2.39 -4.92
CA ALA A 477 -28.04 -3.74 -5.41
C ALA A 477 -26.79 -3.84 -6.31
N GLN A 478 -26.57 -2.85 -7.19
CA GLN A 478 -25.33 -2.76 -7.98
C GLN A 478 -24.09 -2.57 -7.11
N ALA A 479 -24.23 -1.85 -6.00
CA ALA A 479 -23.15 -1.62 -5.06
C ALA A 479 -22.85 -2.82 -4.14
N ALA A 480 -23.60 -3.93 -4.24
CA ALA A 480 -23.38 -5.14 -3.43
C ALA A 480 -22.05 -5.86 -3.73
N GLU A 481 -21.42 -5.57 -4.87
CA GLU A 481 -20.08 -6.09 -5.21
C GLU A 481 -18.94 -5.40 -4.44
N PHE A 482 -19.24 -4.30 -3.74
CA PHE A 482 -18.27 -3.51 -2.99
C PHE A 482 -18.36 -3.83 -1.49
N ASP A 483 -17.27 -3.51 -0.77
CA ASP A 483 -17.26 -3.60 0.68
C ASP A 483 -18.34 -2.65 1.27
N SER A 484 -19.25 -3.23 2.05
CA SER A 484 -20.38 -2.49 2.61
C SER A 484 -19.97 -1.46 3.66
N GLU A 485 -18.86 -1.67 4.37
CA GLU A 485 -18.33 -0.71 5.35
C GLU A 485 -17.64 0.46 4.63
N GLU A 486 -16.82 0.19 3.61
CA GLU A 486 -16.16 1.24 2.83
C GLU A 486 -17.18 2.14 2.10
N LEU A 487 -18.24 1.55 1.54
CA LEU A 487 -19.32 2.31 0.90
C LEU A 487 -20.09 3.17 1.91
N LEU A 488 -20.36 2.64 3.10
CA LEU A 488 -21.03 3.40 4.17
C LEU A 488 -20.16 4.58 4.64
N GLU A 489 -18.85 4.36 4.79
CA GLU A 489 -17.90 5.42 5.18
C GLU A 489 -17.90 6.56 4.15
N ALA A 490 -17.76 6.24 2.86
CA ALA A 490 -17.78 7.24 1.78
C ALA A 490 -19.10 8.05 1.76
N ARG A 491 -20.24 7.42 2.06
CA ARG A 491 -21.54 8.10 2.17
C ARG A 491 -21.60 9.03 3.39
N LEU A 492 -21.11 8.57 4.54
CA LEU A 492 -21.08 9.36 5.78
C LEU A 492 -20.16 10.58 5.68
N GLU A 493 -19.12 10.54 4.85
CA GLU A 493 -18.27 11.71 4.57
C GLU A 493 -19.03 12.81 3.80
N LEU A 494 -19.87 12.44 2.83
CA LEU A 494 -20.64 13.38 2.00
C LEU A 494 -21.87 13.94 2.73
N ARG A 495 -22.50 13.11 3.57
CA ARG A 495 -23.80 13.37 4.19
C ARG A 495 -23.92 14.73 4.89
N PRO A 496 -22.97 15.23 5.72
CA PRO A 496 -23.13 16.51 6.39
C PRO A 496 -23.23 17.71 5.43
N GLY A 497 -22.45 17.72 4.35
CA GLY A 497 -22.48 18.77 3.33
C GLY A 497 -23.78 18.73 2.53
N MET A 498 -24.20 17.51 2.19
CA MET A 498 -25.44 17.25 1.47
C MET A 498 -26.68 17.62 2.30
N ASP A 499 -26.74 17.23 3.57
CA ASP A 499 -27.84 17.57 4.48
C ASP A 499 -27.97 19.10 4.67
N ARG A 500 -26.84 19.82 4.74
CA ARG A 500 -26.83 21.28 4.82
C ARG A 500 -27.41 21.91 3.54
N SER A 501 -26.94 21.45 2.38
CA SER A 501 -27.45 21.91 1.08
C SER A 501 -28.95 21.68 0.93
N THR A 502 -29.45 20.50 1.35
CA THR A 502 -30.88 20.17 1.33
C THR A 502 -31.70 21.13 2.19
N VAL A 503 -31.25 21.43 3.41
CA VAL A 503 -31.93 22.39 4.30
C VAL A 503 -31.97 23.77 3.67
N THR A 504 -30.85 24.26 3.15
CA THR A 504 -30.80 25.57 2.48
C THR A 504 -31.76 25.66 1.30
N ARG A 505 -31.85 24.60 0.48
CA ARG A 505 -32.79 24.55 -0.66
C ARG A 505 -34.25 24.62 -0.20
N ILE A 506 -34.62 23.88 0.84
CA ILE A 506 -35.99 23.88 1.37
C ILE A 506 -36.31 25.21 2.04
N GLN A 507 -35.37 25.79 2.82
CA GLN A 507 -35.55 27.10 3.43
C GLN A 507 -35.76 28.20 2.38
N ALA A 508 -35.00 28.18 1.29
CA ALA A 508 -35.17 29.12 0.19
C ALA A 508 -36.52 28.95 -0.53
N ALA A 509 -37.03 27.72 -0.65
CA ALA A 509 -38.29 27.45 -1.34
C ALA A 509 -39.54 27.79 -0.51
N TYR A 510 -39.46 27.68 0.82
CA TYR A 510 -40.61 27.85 1.73
C TYR A 510 -40.55 29.13 2.57
N GLU A 511 -39.39 29.77 2.69
CA GLU A 511 -39.16 31.02 3.42
C GLU A 511 -39.82 31.01 4.82
N THR A 512 -40.83 31.87 5.03
CA THR A 512 -41.58 31.99 6.30
C THR A 512 -42.46 30.77 6.61
N GLN A 513 -42.73 29.93 5.62
CA GLN A 513 -43.49 28.68 5.75
C GLN A 513 -42.60 27.46 6.04
N TYR A 514 -41.28 27.65 6.16
CA TYR A 514 -40.36 26.60 6.53
C TYR A 514 -40.63 26.08 7.94
N SER A 515 -40.68 24.76 8.10
CA SER A 515 -40.90 24.09 9.39
C SER A 515 -39.70 23.20 9.74
N PRO A 516 -38.89 23.57 10.74
CA PRO A 516 -37.81 22.71 11.24
C PRO A 516 -38.31 21.34 11.71
N PHE A 517 -39.52 21.30 12.29
CA PHE A 517 -40.15 20.07 12.76
C PHE A 517 -40.46 19.13 11.58
N THR A 518 -41.05 19.65 10.51
CA THR A 518 -41.35 18.89 9.29
C THR A 518 -40.07 18.40 8.61
N MET A 519 -38.99 19.18 8.68
CA MET A 519 -37.68 18.74 8.18
C MET A 519 -37.11 17.57 8.99
N ALA A 520 -37.22 17.61 10.31
CA ALA A 520 -36.78 16.52 11.18
C ALA A 520 -37.60 15.24 10.94
N GLU A 521 -38.92 15.38 10.78
CA GLU A 521 -39.82 14.28 10.44
C GLU A 521 -39.49 13.66 9.08
N ALA A 522 -39.29 14.50 8.04
CA ALA A 522 -38.92 14.02 6.71
C ALA A 522 -37.61 13.22 6.70
N ARG A 523 -36.60 13.67 7.46
CA ARG A 523 -35.33 12.94 7.62
C ARG A 523 -35.55 11.58 8.29
N ARG A 524 -36.30 11.55 9.38
CA ARG A 524 -36.60 10.33 10.13
C ARG A 524 -37.33 9.31 9.26
N ASP A 525 -38.33 9.76 8.50
CA ASP A 525 -39.11 8.89 7.62
C ASP A 525 -38.26 8.27 6.51
N VAL A 526 -37.37 9.07 5.90
CA VAL A 526 -36.44 8.56 4.88
C VAL A 526 -35.44 7.58 5.49
N SER A 527 -34.83 7.91 6.63
CA SER A 527 -33.92 7.00 7.34
C SER A 527 -34.59 5.66 7.68
N ASN A 528 -35.83 5.68 8.19
CA ASN A 528 -36.60 4.47 8.47
C ASN A 528 -36.90 3.67 7.19
N THR A 529 -37.27 4.35 6.10
CA THR A 529 -37.56 3.71 4.80
C THR A 529 -36.34 3.04 4.20
N LEU A 530 -35.16 3.64 4.39
CA LEU A 530 -33.88 3.10 3.93
C LEU A 530 -33.26 2.08 4.91
N ASN A 531 -33.94 1.80 6.04
CA ASN A 531 -33.44 0.99 7.14
C ASN A 531 -32.08 1.45 7.69
N GLU A 532 -31.83 2.75 7.60
CA GLU A 532 -30.69 3.42 8.22
C GLU A 532 -31.11 3.77 9.65
N HIS A 533 -31.13 2.78 10.54
CA HIS A 533 -31.12 3.10 11.96
C HIS A 533 -29.90 4.00 12.20
N GLU A 534 -30.09 5.12 12.91
CA GLU A 534 -29.02 6.04 13.31
C GLU A 534 -27.99 5.28 14.16
N GLU A 535 -27.15 4.45 13.55
CA GLU A 535 -25.90 4.04 14.15
C GLU A 535 -25.12 5.34 14.29
N GLU A 536 -25.00 5.81 15.53
CA GLU A 536 -24.34 7.08 15.83
C GLU A 536 -23.02 7.15 15.04
N PRO A 537 -22.73 8.26 14.35
CA PRO A 537 -21.48 8.43 13.59
C PRO A 537 -20.21 8.15 14.42
N ARG A 538 -20.32 8.19 15.75
CA ARG A 538 -19.29 7.81 16.72
C ARG A 538 -19.05 6.31 16.79
N SER A 539 -20.11 5.49 16.82
CA SER A 539 -20.03 4.03 16.95
C SER A 539 -19.41 3.37 15.71
N VAL A 540 -19.71 3.88 14.52
CA VAL A 540 -19.11 3.39 13.26
C VAL A 540 -17.65 3.84 13.13
N ARG A 541 -17.35 5.11 13.44
CA ARG A 541 -15.96 5.60 13.47
C ARG A 541 -15.10 4.92 14.53
N GLU A 542 -15.64 4.57 15.69
CA GLU A 542 -14.93 3.81 16.73
C GLU A 542 -14.66 2.36 16.31
N ARG A 543 -15.66 1.68 15.70
CA ARG A 543 -15.49 0.34 15.14
C ARG A 543 -14.39 0.30 14.06
N LEU A 544 -14.38 1.28 13.15
CA LEU A 544 -13.35 1.42 12.10
C LEU A 544 -11.97 1.81 12.66
N ARG A 545 -11.89 2.64 13.70
CA ARG A 545 -10.63 2.95 14.39
C ARG A 545 -9.99 1.72 15.02
N ASN A 546 -10.82 0.84 15.58
CA ASN A 546 -10.37 -0.44 16.12
C ASN A 546 -9.91 -1.38 14.99
N HIS A 547 -10.60 -1.39 13.85
CA HIS A 547 -10.21 -2.23 12.70
C HIS A 547 -8.93 -1.75 11.99
N GLN A 548 -8.68 -0.44 11.89
CA GLN A 548 -7.40 0.11 11.41
C GLN A 548 -6.24 -0.15 12.38
N GLN A 549 -6.49 -0.32 13.68
CA GLN A 549 -5.48 -0.72 14.68
C GLN A 549 -5.16 -2.22 14.64
N GLU A 550 -6.05 -3.05 14.10
CA GLU A 550 -5.88 -4.49 13.97
C GLU A 550 -5.18 -4.94 12.68
N GLN A 551 -4.95 -4.03 11.72
CA GLN A 551 -4.09 -4.34 10.57
C GLN A 551 -2.61 -4.41 10.99
N PRO A 552 -1.89 -5.49 10.66
CA PRO A 552 -0.51 -5.67 11.08
C PRO A 552 0.39 -4.62 10.39
N THR A 553 0.86 -3.64 11.17
CA THR A 553 1.94 -2.74 10.76
C THR A 553 3.13 -3.55 10.23
N PRO A 554 3.70 -3.22 9.05
CA PRO A 554 4.96 -3.82 8.62
C PRO A 554 6.02 -3.48 9.66
N ARG A 555 6.63 -4.50 10.25
CA ARG A 555 7.73 -4.37 11.22
C ARG A 555 8.83 -3.48 10.64
N GLN A 556 8.88 -2.21 11.06
CA GLN A 556 10.08 -1.39 10.91
C GLN A 556 11.17 -1.98 11.81
N LYS A 557 12.23 -2.51 11.19
CA LYS A 557 13.45 -2.89 11.87
C LYS A 557 14.00 -1.65 12.60
N GLY A 558 14.16 -1.78 13.91
CA GLY A 558 14.76 -0.76 14.76
C GLY A 558 16.15 -0.37 14.26
N LYS A 559 16.36 0.94 14.12
CA LYS A 559 17.68 1.56 14.17
C LYS A 559 18.04 1.69 15.64
N ASP A 560 18.93 0.83 16.12
CA ASP A 560 19.73 1.16 17.31
C ASP A 560 20.77 2.20 16.88
N ARG A 561 20.74 3.34 17.58
CA ARG A 561 21.79 4.36 17.59
C ARG A 561 22.30 4.48 19.01
N ASP A 562 23.60 4.26 19.13
CA ASP A 562 24.57 4.93 20.01
C ASP A 562 24.25 5.05 21.51
N ARG A 563 24.91 4.18 22.28
CA ARG A 563 25.74 4.59 23.42
C ARG A 563 27.00 3.73 23.53
#